data_AF-A0A419FC00-F1
#
_entry.id   AF-A0A419FC00-F1
#
_cell.length_a   1.000
_cell.length_b   1.000
_cell.length_c   1.000
_cell.angle_alpha   90.00
_cell.angle_beta   90.00
_cell.angle_gamma   90.00
#
_symmetry.space_group_name_H-M   'P 1'
#
loop_
_entity.id
_entity.type
_entity.pdbx_description
1 polymer ?
#
loop_
_entity_poly.entity_id
_entity_poly.type
_entity_poly.pdbx_seq_one_letter_code
_entity_poly.pdbx_strand_id
1 'polypeptide(L)' 'MERLCTALGEDLNSPVCTELKEHLESCPDCTLQLDSVRRTVEIYRSIPCAHVPGEMQKRLLARLNLPLMDLPEDL' A
#
# COMPACT_ATOMS: atom_id res chain seq x y z
N MET A 1 10.87 8.93 -0.09
CA MET A 1 9.76 9.84 -0.45
C MET A 1 8.86 9.29 -1.55
N GLU A 2 9.42 8.70 -2.61
CA GLU A 2 8.66 8.10 -3.72
C GLU A 2 7.42 7.30 -3.30
N ARG A 3 7.56 6.31 -2.41
CA ARG A 3 6.43 5.49 -1.93
C ARG A 3 5.30 6.29 -1.25
N LEU A 4 5.60 7.42 -0.62
CA LEU A 4 4.60 8.25 0.05
C LEU A 4 3.84 9.11 -0.98
N CYS A 5 4.55 9.70 -1.92
CA CYS A 5 3.98 10.44 -3.05
C CYS A 5 3.04 9.57 -3.89
N THR A 6 3.51 8.38 -4.28
CA THR A 6 2.68 7.41 -5.01
C THR A 6 1.45 6.99 -4.22
N ALA A 7 1.56 6.80 -2.90
CA ALA A 7 0.42 6.46 -2.06
C ALA A 7 -0.64 7.58 -1.97
N LEU A 8 -0.21 8.84 -2.16
CA LEU A 8 -1.10 10.00 -2.26
C LEU A 8 -1.67 10.20 -3.68
N GLY A 9 -1.24 9.39 -4.66
CA GLY A 9 -1.61 9.57 -6.06
C GLY A 9 -0.91 10.75 -6.74
N GLU A 10 0.16 11.25 -6.13
CA GLU A 10 0.91 12.42 -6.59
C GLU A 10 2.20 12.02 -7.29
N ASP A 11 2.60 12.81 -8.30
CA ASP A 11 3.93 12.70 -8.89
C ASP A 11 5.00 13.13 -7.89
N LEU A 12 6.19 12.51 -7.97
CA LEU A 12 7.29 12.78 -7.03
C LEU A 12 7.77 14.25 -7.05
N ASN A 13 7.60 14.93 -8.18
CA ASN A 13 7.97 16.34 -8.37
C ASN A 13 6.77 17.30 -8.24
N SER A 14 5.60 16.81 -7.81
CA SER A 14 4.46 17.68 -7.54
C SER A 14 4.80 18.68 -6.43
N PRO A 15 4.23 19.90 -6.44
CA PRO A 15 4.42 20.87 -5.37
C PRO A 15 4.14 20.29 -3.98
N VAL A 16 3.08 19.47 -3.88
CA VAL A 16 2.68 18.80 -2.65
C VAL A 16 3.76 17.83 -2.14
N CYS A 17 4.39 17.06 -3.03
CA CYS A 17 5.46 16.14 -2.64
C CYS A 17 6.74 16.85 -2.20
N THR A 18 7.07 17.97 -2.83
CA THR A 18 8.21 18.80 -2.42
C THR A 18 7.96 19.42 -1.05
N GLU A 19 6.81 20.08 -0.84
CA GLU A 19 6.45 20.68 0.45
C GLU A 19 6.40 19.65 1.57
N LEU A 20 5.82 18.48 1.31
CA LEU A 20 5.75 17.38 2.27
C LEU A 20 7.15 16.86 2.64
N LYS A 21 8.05 16.75 1.66
CA LYS A 21 9.44 16.34 1.90
C LYS A 21 10.16 17.34 2.80
N GLU A 22 10.07 18.62 2.49
CA GLU A 22 10.67 19.71 3.29
C GLU A 22 10.11 19.72 4.72
N HIS A 23 8.80 19.49 4.87
CA HIS A 23 8.17 19.42 6.18
C HIS A 23 8.68 18.23 7.01
N LEU A 24 8.78 17.04 6.41
CA LEU A 24 9.30 15.86 7.10
C LEU A 24 10.79 16.03 7.47
N GLU A 25 11.57 16.73 6.66
CA GLU A 25 12.98 17.04 6.97
C GLU A 25 13.12 18.04 8.14
N SER A 26 12.15 18.93 8.33
CA SER A 26 12.18 19.99 9.35
C SER A 26 11.40 19.70 10.63
N CYS A 27 10.41 18.78 10.59
CA CYS A 27 9.53 18.49 11.72
C CYS A 27 9.75 17.07 12.26
N PRO A 28 10.39 16.91 13.44
CA PRO A 28 10.66 15.60 14.02
C PRO A 28 9.39 14.85 14.43
N ASP A 29 8.35 15.56 14.88
CA ASP A 29 7.08 14.95 15.30
C ASP A 29 6.37 14.29 14.13
N CYS A 30 6.34 14.95 12.97
CA CYS A 30 5.72 14.40 11.77
C CYS A 30 6.53 13.23 11.19
N THR A 31 7.85 13.26 11.27
CA THR A 31 8.69 12.12 10.90
C THR A 31 8.45 10.92 11.81
N LEU A 32 8.37 11.13 13.13
CA LEU A 32 8.03 10.08 14.08
C LEU A 32 6.65 9.48 13.80
N GLN A 33 5.65 10.33 13.51
CA GLN A 33 4.31 9.87 13.17
C GLN A 33 4.30 9.05 11.87
N LEU A 34 5.03 9.49 10.83
CA LEU A 34 5.17 8.75 9.58
C LEU A 34 5.79 7.37 9.81
N ASP A 35 6.81 7.28 10.65
CA ASP A 35 7.45 6.01 10.99
C ASP A 35 6.51 5.08 11.77
N SER A 36 5.68 5.61 12.67
CA SER A 36 4.63 4.84 13.35
C SER A 36 3.62 4.25 12.36
N VAL A 37 3.19 5.04 11.36
CA VAL A 37 2.29 4.55 10.31
C VAL A 37 2.96 3.48 9.46
N ARG A 38 4.24 3.67 9.07
CA ARG A 38 5.01 2.65 8.33
C ARG A 38 5.10 1.34 9.11
N ARG A 39 5.45 1.43 10.40
CA ARG A 39 5.52 0.29 11.31
C ARG A 39 4.19 -0.46 11.39
N THR A 40 3.09 0.29 11.48
CA THR A 40 1.74 -0.27 11.49
C THR A 40 1.47 -1.08 10.23
N VAL A 41 1.77 -0.53 9.05
CA VAL A 41 1.61 -1.24 7.76
C VAL A 41 2.49 -2.49 7.69
N GLU A 42 3.74 -2.43 8.16
CA GLU A 42 4.64 -3.58 8.23
C GLU A 42 4.04 -4.72 9.08
N ILE A 43 3.50 -4.37 10.25
CA ILE A 43 2.87 -5.35 11.15
C ILE A 43 1.68 -6.01 10.45
N TYR A 44 0.76 -5.23 9.86
CA TYR A 44 -0.39 -5.81 9.15
C TYR A 44 0.02 -6.72 7.98
N ARG A 45 1.10 -6.38 7.26
CA ARG A 45 1.62 -7.23 6.17
C ARG A 45 2.29 -8.51 6.65
N SER A 46 2.77 -8.53 7.89
CA SER A 46 3.37 -9.74 8.49
C SER A 46 2.34 -10.75 8.97
N ILE A 47 1.06 -10.35 9.06
CA ILE A 47 -0.02 -11.26 9.42
C ILE A 47 -0.24 -12.23 8.25
N PRO A 48 -0.23 -13.55 8.49
CA PRO A 48 -0.50 -14.54 7.45
C PRO A 48 -1.85 -14.25 6.80
N CYS A 49 -1.88 -14.29 5.46
CA CYS A 49 -3.14 -14.15 4.75
C CYS A 49 -4.05 -15.32 5.12
N ALA A 50 -5.31 -15.04 5.44
CA ALA A 50 -6.27 -16.11 5.61
C ALA A 50 -6.47 -16.81 4.27
N HIS A 51 -6.50 -18.14 4.28
CA HIS A 51 -6.76 -18.91 3.07
C HIS A 51 -8.09 -18.44 2.42
N VAL A 52 -8.00 -17.98 1.19
CA VAL A 52 -9.15 -17.58 0.38
C VAL A 52 -9.48 -18.74 -0.57
N PRO A 53 -10.68 -19.34 -0.49
CA PRO A 53 -11.04 -20.42 -1.40
C PRO A 53 -10.99 -19.96 -2.86
N GLY A 54 -10.40 -20.77 -3.75
CA GLY A 54 -10.25 -20.43 -5.17
C GLY A 54 -11.58 -20.09 -5.87
N GLU A 55 -12.70 -20.69 -5.45
CA GLU A 55 -14.04 -20.34 -5.95
C GLU A 55 -14.45 -18.89 -5.65
N MET A 56 -14.01 -18.34 -4.52
CA MET A 56 -14.28 -16.94 -4.18
C MET A 56 -13.50 -15.99 -5.10
N GLN A 57 -12.25 -16.34 -5.43
CA GLN A 57 -11.43 -15.61 -6.39
C GLN A 57 -12.04 -15.65 -7.80
N LYS A 58 -12.44 -16.84 -8.29
CA LYS A 58 -13.11 -17.00 -9.60
C LYS A 58 -14.36 -16.13 -9.70
N ARG A 59 -15.21 -16.13 -8.66
CA ARG A 59 -16.42 -15.31 -8.60
C ARG A 59 -16.10 -13.82 -8.62
N LEU A 60 -15.08 -13.38 -7.90
CA LEU A 60 -14.65 -11.98 -7.88
C LEU A 60 -14.17 -11.52 -9.26
N LEU A 61 -13.27 -12.27 -9.89
CA LEU A 61 -12.71 -11.93 -11.21
C LEU A 61 -13.80 -11.88 -12.28
N ALA A 62 -14.75 -12.82 -12.27
CA ALA A 62 -15.90 -12.80 -13.16
C ALA A 62 -16.79 -11.56 -12.97
N ARG A 63 -16.96 -11.07 -11.72
CA ARG A 63 -17.72 -9.83 -11.45
C ARG A 63 -16.98 -8.56 -11.88
N LEU A 64 -15.65 -8.59 -11.88
CA LEU A 64 -14.81 -7.48 -12.32
C LEU A 64 -14.52 -7.51 -13.83
N ASN A 65 -15.02 -8.50 -14.57
CA ASN A 65 -14.71 -8.75 -15.99
C ASN A 65 -13.20 -8.89 -16.26
N LEU A 66 -12.47 -9.52 -15.34
CA LEU A 66 -11.04 -9.78 -15.46
C LEU A 66 -10.78 -11.24 -15.84
N PRO A 67 -9.69 -11.53 -16.59
CA PRO A 67 -9.31 -12.90 -16.89
C PRO A 67 -8.94 -13.66 -15.61
N LEU A 68 -9.16 -14.98 -15.61
CA LEU A 68 -8.64 -15.84 -14.56
C LEU A 68 -7.12 -15.74 -14.59
N MET A 69 -6.54 -15.31 -13.47
CA MET A 69 -5.10 -15.36 -13.26
C MET A 69 -4.79 -16.70 -12.60
N ASP A 70 -3.87 -17.47 -13.19
CA ASP A 70 -3.33 -18.69 -12.58
C ASP A 70 -2.51 -18.29 -11.34
N LEU A 71 -3.18 -18.16 -10.19
CA LEU A 71 -2.50 -18.09 -8.90
C LEU A 71 -2.34 -19.53 -8.37
N PRO A 72 -1.17 -19.86 -7.79
CA PRO A 72 -0.98 -21.15 -7.14
C PRO A 72 -2.01 -21.34 -6.02
N GLU A 73 -2.58 -22.54 -5.90
CA GLU A 73 -3.66 -22.89 -4.94
C GLU A 73 -3.21 -22.84 -3.46
N ASP A 74 -1.94 -22.53 -3.19
CA ASP A 74 -1.25 -22.74 -1.91
C ASP A 74 -0.64 -21.47 -1.30
N LEU A 75 -1.34 -20.32 -1.31
CA LEU A 75 -0.92 -19.13 -0.53
C LEU A 75 -1.94 -18.74 0.55
#